data_AF-A0A1K2HI65-F1
#
_entry.id   AF-A0A1K2HI65-F1
#
_cell.length_a   1.000
_cell.length_b   1.000
_cell.length_c   1.000
_cell.angle_alpha   90.00
_cell.angle_beta   90.00
_cell.angle_gamma   90.00
#
_symmetry.space_group_name_H-M   'P 1'
#
loop_
_entity.id
_entity.type
_entity.pdbx_description
1 polymer ?
#
loop_
_entity_poly.entity_id
_entity_poly.type
_entity_poly.pdbx_seq_one_letter_code
_entity_poly.pdbx_strand_id
1 'polypeptide(L)'
;MNSRYTLKDLRKNSGLTIERLSEQTKISVDTLILIESDSGQAEWCDIATLSKLYRISPDYIYIGKQSEFNDKCISELLDSDLFNAMPLSKRINVAELLEIENRLNLPNLALYNTIFQLESEVSA
;
A
#
# COMPACT_ATOMS: atom_id res chain seq x y z
N MET A 1 -1.52 7.80 19.17
CA MET A 1 -0.45 8.27 18.26
C MET A 1 -0.24 7.18 17.23
N ASN A 2 -0.51 7.43 15.95
CA ASN A 2 -0.13 6.47 14.91
C ASN A 2 1.39 6.53 14.78
N SER A 3 2.09 5.44 15.13
CA SER A 3 3.53 5.34 14.86
C SER A 3 3.74 5.51 13.36
N ARG A 4 4.59 6.46 12.97
CA ARG A 4 4.99 6.61 11.57
C ARG A 4 5.87 5.43 11.20
N TYR A 5 5.54 4.74 10.12
CA TYR A 5 6.36 3.67 9.57
C TYR A 5 7.59 4.30 8.91
N THR A 6 8.76 3.77 9.20
CA THR A 6 10.04 4.27 8.69
C THR A 6 10.43 3.53 7.41
N LEU A 7 11.46 4.03 6.70
CA LEU A 7 12.07 3.29 5.58
C LEU A 7 12.58 1.90 6.03
N LYS A 8 13.07 1.82 7.27
CA LYS A 8 13.48 0.56 7.91
C LYS A 8 12.31 -0.43 8.05
N ASP A 9 11.13 0.07 8.41
CA ASP A 9 9.93 -0.78 8.50
C ASP A 9 9.47 -1.25 7.12
N LEU A 10 9.52 -0.37 6.11
CA LEU A 10 9.28 -0.73 4.71
C LEU A 10 10.18 -1.87 4.25
N ARG A 11 11.50 -1.75 4.48
CA ARG A 11 12.45 -2.81 4.12
C ARG A 11 12.12 -4.14 4.79
N LYS A 12 11.83 -4.11 6.09
CA LYS A 12 11.48 -5.31 6.87
C LYS A 12 10.17 -5.94 6.39
N ASN A 13 9.15 -5.14 6.12
CA ASN A 13 7.85 -5.61 5.63
C ASN A 13 7.95 -6.24 4.24
N SER A 14 8.87 -5.74 3.40
CA SER A 14 9.19 -6.37 2.11
C SER A 14 10.09 -7.61 2.24
N GLY A 15 10.44 -8.04 3.46
CA GLY A 15 11.26 -9.23 3.70
C GLY A 15 12.72 -9.10 3.26
N LEU A 16 13.23 -7.88 3.07
CA LEU A 16 14.57 -7.63 2.55
C LEU A 16 15.59 -7.43 3.70
N THR A 17 16.76 -8.04 3.55
CA THR A 17 17.93 -7.65 4.34
C THR A 17 18.54 -6.37 3.78
N ILE A 18 19.38 -5.69 4.56
CA ILE A 18 19.98 -4.43 4.10
C ILE A 18 21.01 -4.66 2.99
N GLU A 19 21.70 -5.79 3.03
CA GLU A 19 22.63 -6.25 2.00
C GLU A 19 21.88 -6.53 0.70
N ARG A 20 20.73 -7.21 0.78
CA ARG A 20 19.92 -7.49 -0.41
C ARG A 20 19.34 -6.22 -1.02
N LEU A 21 18.94 -5.26 -0.19
CA LEU A 21 18.50 -3.94 -0.66
C LEU A 21 19.65 -3.18 -1.35
N SER A 22 20.87 -3.25 -0.79
CA SER A 22 22.07 -2.67 -1.39
C SER A 22 22.35 -3.27 -2.76
N GLU A 23 22.29 -4.60 -2.90
CA GLU A 23 22.48 -5.28 -4.19
C GLU A 23 21.45 -4.85 -5.24
N GLN A 24 20.17 -4.71 -4.85
CA GLN A 24 19.08 -4.34 -5.76
C GLN A 24 19.16 -2.89 -6.22
N THR A 25 19.51 -1.98 -5.32
CA THR A 25 19.50 -0.53 -5.57
C THR A 25 20.85 0.00 -6.03
N LYS A 26 21.93 -0.77 -5.83
CA LYS A 26 23.33 -0.35 -5.98
C LYS A 26 23.75 0.79 -5.04
N ILE A 27 22.93 1.09 -4.03
CA ILE A 27 23.25 2.03 -2.97
C ILE A 27 24.11 1.28 -1.95
N SER A 28 25.14 1.93 -1.39
CA SER A 28 25.99 1.29 -0.39
C SER A 28 25.20 0.97 0.90
N VAL A 29 25.59 -0.09 1.61
CA VAL A 29 24.95 -0.44 2.90
C VAL A 29 25.02 0.72 3.89
N ASP A 30 26.16 1.40 3.97
CA ASP A 30 26.35 2.55 4.87
C ASP A 30 25.39 3.69 4.53
N THR A 31 25.23 3.98 3.24
CA THR A 31 24.26 4.97 2.76
C THR A 31 22.83 4.55 3.10
N LEU A 32 22.46 3.27 2.93
CA LEU A 32 21.12 2.80 3.31
C LEU A 32 20.86 2.92 4.82
N ILE A 33 21.85 2.60 5.66
CA ILE A 33 21.76 2.77 7.12
C ILE A 33 21.56 4.24 7.47
N LEU A 34 22.29 5.14 6.80
CA LEU A 34 22.15 6.58 6.96
C LEU A 34 20.73 7.02 6.60
N ILE A 35 20.21 6.62 5.43
CA ILE A 35 18.86 6.99 4.98
C ILE A 35 17.79 6.46 5.95
N GLU A 36 17.96 5.24 6.48
CA GLU A 36 17.03 4.67 7.48
C GLU A 36 17.03 5.43 8.81
N SER A 37 18.12 6.14 9.12
CA SER A 37 18.30 6.86 10.38
C SER A 37 17.98 8.35 10.25
N ASP A 38 18.46 8.98 9.18
CA ASP A 38 18.26 10.38 8.81
C ASP A 38 18.33 10.53 7.28
N SER A 39 17.16 10.54 6.63
CA SER A 39 17.04 10.73 5.18
C SER A 39 17.36 12.15 4.71
N GLY A 40 17.56 13.12 5.62
CA GLY A 40 17.93 14.50 5.30
C GLY A 40 19.34 14.61 4.68
N GLN A 41 20.21 13.65 4.95
CA GLN A 41 21.59 13.57 4.45
C GLN A 41 21.72 12.73 3.17
N ALA A 42 20.61 12.23 2.64
CA ALA A 42 20.61 11.36 1.47
C ALA A 42 20.75 12.15 0.17
N GLU A 43 21.48 11.59 -0.78
CA GLU A 43 21.48 12.09 -2.15
C GLU A 43 20.10 11.88 -2.79
N TRP A 44 19.62 12.87 -3.54
CA TRP A 44 18.29 12.80 -4.16
C TRP A 44 18.16 11.63 -5.16
N CYS A 45 19.26 11.27 -5.82
CA CYS A 45 19.32 10.11 -6.71
C CYS A 45 19.02 8.79 -5.99
N ASP A 46 19.48 8.66 -4.74
CA ASP A 46 19.26 7.46 -3.92
C ASP A 46 17.82 7.39 -3.45
N ILE A 47 17.26 8.54 -3.02
CA ILE A 47 15.84 8.66 -2.69
C ILE A 47 14.96 8.31 -3.89
N ALA A 48 15.28 8.82 -5.07
CA ALA A 48 14.53 8.53 -6.29
C ALA A 48 14.60 7.04 -6.66
N THR A 49 15.73 6.38 -6.41
CA THR A 49 15.91 4.94 -6.63
C THR A 49 15.05 4.13 -5.67
N LEU A 50 15.07 4.45 -4.38
CA LEU A 50 14.25 3.81 -3.35
C LEU A 50 12.76 4.04 -3.57
N SER A 51 12.38 5.25 -3.97
CA SER A 51 11.01 5.62 -4.34
C SER A 51 10.47 4.71 -5.45
N LYS A 52 11.26 4.48 -6.50
CA LYS A 52 10.89 3.56 -7.59
C LYS A 52 10.78 2.11 -7.14
N LEU A 53 11.74 1.63 -6.33
CA LEU A 53 11.73 0.26 -5.82
C LEU A 53 10.47 -0.01 -4.99
N TYR A 54 10.17 0.89 -4.05
CA TYR A 54 9.05 0.73 -3.13
C TYR A 54 7.73 1.27 -3.66
N ARG A 55 7.70 1.89 -4.85
CA ARG A 55 6.52 2.54 -5.45
C ARG A 55 5.84 3.53 -4.49
N ILE A 56 6.65 4.32 -3.79
CA ILE A 56 6.21 5.39 -2.87
C ILE A 56 6.77 6.71 -3.34
N SER A 57 6.17 7.83 -2.93
CA SER A 57 6.73 9.12 -3.34
C SER A 57 8.07 9.39 -2.63
N PRO A 58 8.99 10.12 -3.28
CA PRO A 58 10.23 10.58 -2.65
C PRO A 58 9.99 11.36 -1.34
N ASP A 59 8.89 12.12 -1.26
CA ASP A 59 8.50 12.89 -0.07
C ASP A 59 8.21 11.97 1.11
N TYR A 60 7.73 10.75 0.89
CA TYR A 60 7.57 9.78 1.97
C TYR A 60 8.93 9.49 2.63
N ILE A 61 9.93 9.20 1.80
CA ILE A 61 11.26 8.80 2.26
C ILE A 61 11.95 9.99 2.93
N TYR A 62 11.76 11.19 2.40
CA TYR A 62 12.41 12.40 2.88
C TYR A 62 11.70 13.08 4.07
N ILE A 63 10.36 13.08 4.08
CA ILE A 63 9.52 13.87 5.03
C ILE A 63 8.66 12.96 5.94
N GLY A 64 8.41 11.71 5.57
CA GLY A 64 7.72 10.72 6.41
C GLY A 64 6.20 10.85 6.45
N LYS A 65 5.53 11.04 5.30
CA LYS A 65 4.06 11.15 5.21
C LYS A 65 3.36 9.79 5.31
N GLN A 66 2.85 9.43 6.49
CA GLN A 66 2.21 8.12 6.75
C GLN A 66 1.08 7.71 5.78
N SER A 67 0.31 8.65 5.25
CA SER A 67 -0.77 8.35 4.31
C SER A 67 -0.27 7.61 3.06
N GLU A 68 0.90 7.96 2.54
CA GLU A 68 1.44 7.35 1.32
C GLU A 68 1.86 5.88 1.54
N PHE A 69 2.31 5.53 2.75
CA PHE A 69 2.55 4.12 3.12
C PHE A 69 1.24 3.34 3.20
N ASN A 70 0.20 3.93 3.78
CA ASN A 70 -1.09 3.28 3.87
C ASN A 70 -1.68 3.04 2.46
N ASP A 71 -1.61 4.03 1.59
CA ASP A 71 -2.09 3.93 0.21
C ASP A 71 -1.36 2.81 -0.54
N LYS A 72 -0.04 2.71 -0.35
CA LYS A 72 0.77 1.61 -0.90
C LYS A 72 0.31 0.26 -0.35
N CYS A 73 0.24 0.07 0.97
CA CYS A 73 -0.17 -1.21 1.55
C CYS A 73 -1.59 -1.61 1.12
N ILE A 74 -2.50 -0.65 1.01
CA ILE A 74 -3.83 -0.88 0.45
C ILE A 74 -3.69 -1.33 -1.00
N SER A 75 -2.95 -0.63 -1.84
CA SER A 75 -2.77 -1.03 -3.25
C SER A 75 -2.15 -2.42 -3.40
N GLU A 76 -1.13 -2.78 -2.61
CA GLU A 76 -0.52 -4.12 -2.63
C GLU A 76 -1.49 -5.20 -2.14
N LEU A 77 -2.34 -4.88 -1.15
CA LEU A 77 -3.41 -5.77 -0.71
C LEU A 77 -4.46 -5.96 -1.81
N LEU A 78 -4.88 -4.87 -2.46
CA LEU A 78 -5.84 -4.88 -3.56
C LEU A 78 -5.32 -5.65 -4.79
N ASP A 79 -4.04 -5.55 -5.07
CA ASP A 79 -3.36 -6.22 -6.19
C ASP A 79 -3.01 -7.68 -5.87
N SER A 80 -3.15 -8.13 -4.61
CA SER A 80 -2.80 -9.50 -4.24
C SER A 80 -3.75 -10.52 -4.88
N ASP A 81 -3.17 -11.61 -5.38
CA ASP A 81 -3.93 -12.74 -5.94
C ASP A 81 -4.95 -13.30 -4.94
N LEU A 82 -4.64 -13.21 -3.64
CA LEU A 82 -5.53 -13.63 -2.57
C LEU A 82 -6.76 -12.72 -2.47
N PHE A 83 -6.59 -11.40 -2.53
CA PHE A 83 -7.71 -10.46 -2.51
C PHE A 83 -8.54 -10.54 -3.79
N ASN A 84 -7.90 -10.77 -4.95
CA ASN A 84 -8.61 -10.95 -6.21
C ASN A 84 -9.35 -12.29 -6.33
N ALA A 85 -8.87 -13.34 -5.65
CA ALA A 85 -9.56 -14.62 -5.53
C ALA A 85 -10.72 -14.61 -4.50
N MET A 86 -10.82 -13.59 -3.65
CA MET A 86 -11.92 -13.48 -2.69
C MET A 86 -13.20 -13.01 -3.39
N PRO A 87 -14.36 -13.64 -3.10
CA PRO A 87 -15.64 -13.13 -3.57
C PRO A 87 -15.87 -11.68 -3.10
N LEU A 88 -16.42 -10.83 -3.97
CA LEU A 88 -16.76 -9.42 -3.70
C LEU A 88 -17.56 -9.25 -2.39
N SER A 89 -18.49 -10.17 -2.11
CA SER A 89 -19.29 -10.27 -0.87
C SER A 89 -18.44 -10.45 0.39
N LYS A 90 -17.19 -10.89 0.27
CA LYS A 90 -16.22 -11.00 1.38
C LYS A 90 -15.22 -9.84 1.43
N ARG A 91 -15.11 -9.04 0.36
CA ARG A 91 -14.22 -7.87 0.27
C ARG A 91 -14.91 -6.58 0.71
N ILE A 92 -16.24 -6.59 0.84
CA ILE A 92 -17.03 -5.39 1.07
C ILE A 92 -17.80 -5.49 2.38
N ASN A 93 -17.73 -4.44 3.19
CA ASN A 93 -18.50 -4.32 4.42
C ASN A 93 -19.95 -3.91 4.10
N VAL A 94 -20.91 -4.78 4.44
CA VAL A 94 -22.34 -4.54 4.19
C VAL A 94 -22.85 -3.28 4.88
N ALA A 95 -22.32 -2.92 6.06
CA ALA A 95 -22.71 -1.71 6.77
C ALA A 95 -22.27 -0.43 6.04
N GLU A 96 -21.06 -0.43 5.47
CA GLU A 96 -20.53 0.69 4.68
C GLU A 96 -21.28 0.83 3.36
N LEU A 97 -21.66 -0.29 2.72
CA LEU A 97 -22.50 -0.27 1.52
C LEU A 97 -23.86 0.39 1.77
N LEU A 98 -24.53 0.02 2.87
CA LEU A 98 -25.81 0.61 3.25
C LEU A 98 -25.69 2.12 3.55
N GLU A 99 -24.56 2.55 4.12
CA GLU A 99 -24.27 3.97 4.31
C GLU A 99 -24.09 4.69 2.98
N ILE A 100 -23.35 4.10 2.03
CA ILE A 100 -23.15 4.65 0.68
C ILE A 100 -24.49 4.72 -0.07
N GLU A 101 -25.32 3.69 0.00
CA GLU A 101 -26.66 3.66 -0.61
C GLU A 101 -27.52 4.81 -0.08
N ASN A 102 -27.53 5.01 1.24
CA ASN A 102 -28.23 6.16 1.85
C ASN A 102 -27.66 7.50 1.37
N ARG A 103 -26.33 7.64 1.29
CA ARG A 103 -25.69 8.89 0.83
C ARG A 103 -25.97 9.21 -0.63
N LEU A 104 -26.07 8.17 -1.47
CA LEU A 104 -26.38 8.29 -2.90
C LEU A 104 -27.88 8.26 -3.19
N ASN A 105 -28.72 8.15 -2.15
CA ASN A 105 -30.18 8.07 -2.24
C ASN A 105 -30.65 6.90 -3.12
N LEU A 106 -29.92 5.78 -3.05
CA LEU A 106 -30.21 4.54 -3.77
C LEU A 106 -31.22 3.68 -2.97
N PRO A 107 -31.96 2.79 -3.65
CA PRO A 107 -32.76 1.79 -2.97
C PRO A 107 -31.89 0.91 -2.06
N ASN A 108 -32.44 0.55 -0.90
CA ASN A 108 -31.75 -0.31 0.07
C ASN A 108 -31.41 -1.67 -0.57
N LEU A 109 -30.18 -2.14 -0.36
CA LEU A 109 -29.58 -3.33 -0.96
C LEU A 109 -29.38 -3.27 -2.48
N ALA A 110 -29.54 -2.12 -3.14
CA ALA A 110 -29.33 -2.00 -4.58
C ALA A 110 -27.89 -2.35 -4.97
N LEU A 111 -26.90 -1.75 -4.32
CA LEU A 111 -25.49 -2.01 -4.59
C LEU A 111 -25.10 -3.43 -4.18
N TYR A 112 -25.61 -3.90 -3.02
CA TYR A 112 -25.38 -5.27 -2.58
C TYR A 112 -25.87 -6.30 -3.60
N ASN A 113 -27.08 -6.14 -4.13
CA ASN A 113 -27.65 -7.04 -5.13
C ASN A 113 -26.88 -6.99 -6.46
N THR A 114 -26.47 -5.80 -6.90
CA THR A 114 -25.64 -5.65 -8.11
C THR A 114 -24.29 -6.35 -7.96
N ILE A 115 -23.64 -6.19 -6.80
CA ILE A 115 -22.38 -6.87 -6.50
C ILE A 115 -22.57 -8.38 -6.51
N PHE A 116 -23.62 -8.89 -5.87
CA PHE A 116 -23.92 -10.32 -5.82
C PHE A 116 -24.19 -10.90 -7.22
N GLN A 117 -24.88 -10.15 -8.09
CA GLN A 117 -25.09 -10.56 -9.49
C GLN A 117 -23.77 -10.62 -10.27
N LEU A 118 -22.90 -9.62 -10.13
CA LEU A 118 -21.58 -9.62 -10.77
C LEU A 118 -20.70 -10.80 -10.31
N GLU A 119 -20.77 -11.21 -9.04
CA GLU A 119 -20.08 -12.42 -8.56
C GLU A 119 -20.57 -13.70 -9.25
N SER A 120 -21.88 -13.80 -9.49
CA SER A 120 -22.48 -14.95 -10.16
C SER A 120 -22.09 -15.05 -11.64
N GLU A 121 -21.82 -13.93 -12.29
CA GLU A 121 -21.40 -13.86 -13.69
C GLU A 121 -19.91 -14.17 -13.89
N VAL A 122 -19.05 -13.83 -12.92
CA VAL A 122 -17.60 -14.11 -12.97
C VAL A 122 -17.27 -15.58 -12.68
N SER A 123 -18.21 -16.32 -12.07
CA SER A 123 -18.03 -17.73 -11.68
C SER A 123 -18.55 -18.74 -12.73
N ALA A 124 -19.05 -18.27 -13.88
CA ALA A 124 -19.62 -19.07 -14.97
C ALA A 124 -18.68 -19.17 -16.19
#